data_AF-A0A1U8KTA6-F1
#
_entry.id   AF-A0A1U8KTA6-F1
#
_cell.length_a   1.000
_cell.length_b   1.000
_cell.length_c   1.000
_cell.angle_alpha   90.00
_cell.angle_beta   90.00
_cell.angle_gamma   90.00
#
_symmetry.space_group_name_H-M   'P 1'
#
loop_
_entity.id
_entity.type
_entity.pdbx_description
1 polymer ?
#
loop_
_entity_poly.entity_id
_entity_poly.type
_entity_poly.pdbx_seq_one_letter_code
_entity_poly.pdbx_strand_id
1 'polypeptide(L)'
;MAKSSSNNSAFVQPAVPKFDGYYEHWAKLMENFLRVKEFWSLVEDRIDEIPVEIEPSEEEVKLFEEQQMKDKKKFKGSTRVKRAQLQALKIEFKILRMKEGETVNAYFGRTLSIAKKMKAYRENIKEADITLKILQSLVPKFNYVLCSIEESNNMKTLSVDELQSSLLIYEQRMIGPIEEEYVLKVTNEDRGGRDRG
;
A
#
# COMPACT_ATOMS: atom_id res chain seq x y z
N MET A 1 27.84 -25.81 -60.39
CA MET A 1 27.11 -24.70 -59.75
C MET A 1 26.62 -25.16 -58.40
N ALA A 2 27.26 -24.70 -57.32
CA ALA A 2 26.91 -25.04 -55.94
C ALA A 2 25.71 -24.21 -55.48
N LYS A 3 24.64 -24.87 -54.99
CA LYS A 3 23.53 -24.19 -54.32
C LYS A 3 23.90 -24.00 -52.85
N SER A 4 24.21 -22.76 -52.51
CA SER A 4 24.31 -22.25 -51.15
C SER A 4 23.02 -22.58 -50.38
N SER A 5 23.11 -23.44 -49.38
CA SER A 5 22.07 -23.60 -48.37
C SER A 5 22.27 -22.52 -47.32
N SER A 6 21.46 -21.46 -47.39
CA SER A 6 21.36 -20.46 -46.33
C SER A 6 20.76 -21.12 -45.08
N ASN A 7 21.62 -21.51 -44.14
CA ASN A 7 21.23 -21.81 -42.77
C ASN A 7 20.72 -20.52 -42.13
N ASN A 8 19.40 -20.37 -42.10
CA ASN A 8 18.72 -19.32 -41.37
C ASN A 8 18.72 -19.71 -39.88
N SER A 9 19.77 -19.33 -39.15
CA SER A 9 19.76 -19.39 -37.68
C SER A 9 18.75 -18.37 -37.18
N ALA A 10 17.49 -18.79 -37.09
CA ALA A 10 16.43 -18.00 -36.47
C ALA A 10 16.84 -17.74 -35.01
N PHE A 11 17.37 -16.55 -34.76
CA PHE A 11 17.69 -16.06 -33.44
C PHE A 11 16.37 -15.87 -32.70
N VAL A 12 15.93 -16.91 -31.99
CA VAL A 12 14.71 -16.86 -31.17
C VAL A 12 14.97 -15.87 -30.06
N GLN A 13 14.31 -14.71 -30.12
CA GLN A 13 14.31 -13.79 -28.99
C GLN A 13 13.74 -14.55 -27.78
N PRO A 14 14.48 -14.64 -26.65
CA PRO A 14 13.97 -15.26 -25.44
C PRO A 14 12.70 -14.52 -25.03
N ALA A 15 11.56 -15.21 -25.05
CA ALA A 15 10.30 -14.63 -24.61
C ALA A 15 10.38 -14.40 -23.09
N VAL A 16 9.96 -13.22 -22.64
CA VAL A 16 9.89 -12.91 -21.21
C VAL A 16 8.98 -13.95 -20.53
N PRO A 17 9.48 -14.71 -19.54
CA PRO A 17 8.69 -15.71 -18.84
C PRO A 17 7.42 -15.11 -18.22
N LYS A 18 6.25 -15.62 -18.61
CA LYS A 18 4.96 -15.22 -18.02
C LYS A 18 4.80 -15.88 -16.65
N PHE A 19 4.24 -15.15 -15.70
CA PHE A 19 3.98 -15.69 -14.37
C PHE A 19 2.89 -16.75 -14.44
N ASP A 20 3.22 -17.96 -13.99
CA ASP A 20 2.41 -19.17 -14.07
C ASP A 20 1.76 -19.56 -12.72
N GLY A 21 1.85 -18.68 -11.71
CA GLY A 21 1.39 -18.95 -10.35
C GLY A 21 2.39 -19.71 -9.48
N TYR A 22 3.43 -20.31 -10.06
CA TYR A 22 4.46 -21.07 -9.36
C TYR A 22 5.75 -20.26 -9.25
N TYR A 23 5.84 -19.47 -8.16
CA TYR A 23 6.94 -18.51 -7.96
C TYR A 23 8.35 -19.11 -8.10
N GLU A 24 8.58 -20.33 -7.61
CA GLU A 24 9.91 -20.96 -7.69
C GLU A 24 10.30 -21.36 -9.10
N HIS A 25 9.33 -21.76 -9.91
CA HIS A 25 9.54 -22.10 -11.32
C HIS A 25 9.77 -20.83 -12.13
N TRP A 26 8.88 -19.84 -11.98
CA TRP A 26 9.01 -18.54 -12.63
C TRP A 26 10.33 -17.84 -12.26
N ALA A 27 10.76 -17.87 -11.00
CA ALA A 27 12.01 -17.26 -10.56
C ALA A 27 13.24 -17.89 -11.21
N LYS A 28 13.27 -19.22 -11.39
CA LYS A 28 14.36 -19.90 -12.11
C LYS A 28 14.40 -19.50 -13.58
N LEU A 29 13.24 -19.37 -14.23
CA LEU A 29 13.16 -18.93 -15.62
C LEU A 29 13.61 -17.48 -15.78
N MET A 30 13.22 -16.59 -14.86
CA MET A 30 13.65 -15.19 -14.84
C MET A 30 15.13 -15.02 -14.52
N GLU A 31 15.67 -15.80 -13.57
CA GLU A 31 17.10 -15.79 -13.27
C GLU A 31 17.93 -16.19 -14.51
N ASN A 32 17.54 -17.28 -15.18
CA ASN A 32 18.20 -17.71 -16.40
C ASN A 32 18.08 -16.66 -17.52
N PHE A 33 16.88 -16.07 -17.69
CA PHE A 33 16.65 -15.01 -18.67
C PHE A 33 17.56 -13.79 -18.43
N LEU A 34 17.69 -13.33 -17.18
CA LEU A 34 18.53 -12.17 -16.85
C LEU A 34 20.02 -12.47 -17.01
N ARG A 35 20.48 -13.68 -16.65
CA ARG A 35 21.87 -14.11 -16.85
C ARG A 35 22.22 -14.20 -18.34
N VAL A 36 21.35 -14.81 -19.15
CA VAL A 36 21.55 -14.94 -20.61
C VAL A 36 21.49 -13.59 -21.34
N LYS A 37 20.79 -12.61 -20.78
CA LYS A 37 20.71 -11.25 -21.32
C LYS A 37 21.74 -10.28 -20.75
N GLU A 38 22.68 -10.77 -19.93
CA GLU A 38 23.69 -9.95 -19.24
C GLU A 38 23.10 -8.81 -18.38
N PHE A 39 21.81 -8.87 -18.07
CA PHE A 39 21.14 -7.89 -17.19
C PHE A 39 21.34 -8.20 -15.71
N TRP A 40 21.96 -9.34 -15.39
CA TRP A 40 22.19 -9.77 -14.02
C TRP A 40 23.17 -8.86 -13.26
N SER A 41 24.16 -8.28 -13.95
CA SER A 41 25.08 -7.29 -13.36
C SER A 41 24.32 -6.07 -12.83
N LEU A 42 23.32 -5.56 -13.54
CA LEU A 42 22.48 -4.43 -13.07
C LEU A 42 21.67 -4.75 -11.79
N VAL A 43 21.50 -6.03 -11.47
CA VAL A 43 20.84 -6.51 -10.25
C VAL A 43 21.86 -6.71 -9.11
N GLU A 44 23.11 -7.07 -9.43
CA GLU A 44 24.22 -7.23 -8.48
C GLU A 44 24.92 -5.90 -8.15
N ASP A 45 25.08 -4.98 -9.11
CA ASP A 45 25.86 -3.73 -9.02
C ASP A 45 25.21 -2.61 -8.17
N ARG A 46 24.09 -2.86 -7.46
CA ARG A 46 23.56 -1.93 -6.44
C ARG A 46 24.06 -2.21 -5.03
N ILE A 47 25.19 -2.89 -4.91
CA ILE A 47 25.94 -3.00 -3.67
C ILE A 47 27.37 -2.60 -4.02
N ASP A 48 27.71 -1.35 -3.71
CA ASP A 48 29.03 -0.77 -3.98
C ASP A 48 30.16 -1.69 -3.48
N GLU A 49 31.18 -1.82 -4.32
CA GLU A 49 32.36 -2.66 -4.17
C GLU A 49 33.18 -2.29 -2.91
N ILE A 50 33.64 -3.31 -2.19
CA ILE A 50 34.67 -3.22 -1.16
C ILE A 50 36.02 -3.52 -1.83
N PRO A 51 37.09 -2.73 -1.59
CA PRO A 51 38.44 -3.17 -1.91
C PRO A 51 39.25 -3.37 -0.63
N VAL A 52 39.64 -4.62 -0.29
CA VAL A 52 40.98 -4.96 0.27
C VAL A 52 41.26 -6.45 0.01
N GLU A 53 42.39 -6.70 -0.66
CA GLU A 53 43.05 -7.99 -0.85
C GLU A 53 43.43 -8.67 0.48
N ILE A 54 42.86 -9.84 0.71
CA ILE A 54 43.52 -10.99 1.37
C ILE A 54 42.99 -12.19 0.58
N GLU A 55 43.83 -12.90 -0.19
CA GLU A 55 43.38 -14.17 -0.78
C GLU A 55 43.12 -15.17 0.37
N PRO A 56 41.85 -15.53 0.64
CA PRO A 56 41.53 -16.42 1.75
C PRO A 56 41.92 -17.84 1.34
N SER A 57 42.42 -18.62 2.30
CA SER A 57 42.71 -20.04 2.05
C SER A 57 41.43 -20.79 1.64
N GLU A 58 41.54 -21.84 0.83
CA GLU A 58 40.38 -22.59 0.31
C GLU A 58 39.40 -23.07 1.40
N GLU A 59 39.92 -23.30 2.62
CA GLU A 59 39.12 -23.71 3.78
C GLU A 59 38.29 -22.54 4.35
N GLU A 60 38.84 -21.33 4.38
CA GLU A 60 38.15 -20.13 4.80
C GLU A 60 37.09 -19.69 3.78
N VAL A 61 37.38 -19.84 2.48
CA VAL A 61 36.40 -19.62 1.41
C VAL A 61 35.25 -20.61 1.54
N LYS A 62 35.54 -21.92 1.74
CA LYS A 62 34.50 -22.93 1.94
C LYS A 62 33.67 -22.68 3.20
N LEU A 63 34.31 -22.32 4.31
CA LEU A 63 33.61 -22.04 5.55
C LEU A 63 32.71 -20.82 5.41
N PHE A 64 33.21 -19.75 4.76
CA PHE A 64 32.45 -18.54 4.50
C PHE A 64 31.28 -18.80 3.53
N GLU A 65 31.49 -19.56 2.47
CA GLU A 65 30.43 -19.97 1.54
C GLU A 65 29.39 -20.86 2.21
N GLU A 66 29.79 -21.79 3.07
CA GLU A 66 28.86 -22.64 3.81
C GLU A 66 28.06 -21.85 4.84
N GLN A 67 28.70 -20.88 5.51
CA GLN A 67 28.04 -19.91 6.40
C GLN A 67 27.04 -19.07 5.61
N GLN A 68 27.44 -18.51 4.46
CA GLN A 68 26.59 -17.76 3.56
C GLN A 68 25.45 -18.59 2.97
N MET A 69 25.67 -19.88 2.69
CA MET A 69 24.65 -20.79 2.18
C MET A 69 23.65 -21.19 3.27
N LYS A 70 24.11 -21.39 4.51
CA LYS A 70 23.24 -21.58 5.70
C LYS A 70 22.42 -20.32 5.97
N ASP A 71 23.03 -19.15 5.89
CA ASP A 71 22.36 -17.87 6.10
C ASP A 71 21.39 -17.57 4.97
N LYS A 72 21.73 -17.80 3.70
CA LYS A 72 20.80 -17.70 2.54
C LYS A 72 19.62 -18.65 2.67
N LYS A 73 19.81 -19.88 3.18
CA LYS A 73 18.71 -20.84 3.41
C LYS A 73 17.81 -20.42 4.57
N LYS A 74 18.38 -19.95 5.70
CA LYS A 74 17.62 -19.40 6.84
C LYS A 74 16.89 -18.10 6.48
N PHE A 75 17.53 -17.23 5.69
CA PHE A 75 16.96 -15.96 5.22
C PHE A 75 15.92 -16.15 4.12
N LYS A 76 16.02 -17.14 3.22
CA LYS A 76 14.98 -17.39 2.21
C LYS A 76 13.61 -17.70 2.84
N GLY A 77 13.58 -18.45 3.95
CA GLY A 77 12.36 -18.67 4.75
C GLY A 77 11.87 -17.38 5.40
N SER A 78 12.74 -16.68 6.14
CA SER A 78 12.40 -15.41 6.81
C SER A 78 11.94 -14.32 5.84
N THR A 79 12.52 -14.25 4.64
CA THR A 79 12.23 -13.21 3.63
C THR A 79 10.95 -13.54 2.85
N ARG A 80 10.68 -14.81 2.53
CA ARG A 80 9.40 -15.24 1.94
C ARG A 80 8.24 -14.99 2.90
N VAL A 81 8.42 -15.33 4.17
CA VAL A 81 7.42 -15.06 5.23
C VAL A 81 7.22 -13.56 5.42
N LYS A 82 8.29 -12.76 5.51
CA LYS A 82 8.20 -11.29 5.57
C LYS A 82 7.48 -10.69 4.36
N ARG A 83 7.76 -11.16 3.13
CA ARG A 83 7.04 -10.71 1.92
C ARG A 83 5.57 -11.10 1.96
N ALA A 84 5.24 -12.33 2.37
CA ALA A 84 3.85 -12.77 2.47
C ALA A 84 3.07 -11.96 3.52
N GLN A 85 3.68 -11.68 4.68
CA GLN A 85 3.09 -10.83 5.72
C GLN A 85 2.89 -9.39 5.23
N LEU A 86 3.88 -8.81 4.55
CA LEU A 86 3.75 -7.48 3.94
C LEU A 86 2.64 -7.44 2.88
N GLN A 87 2.52 -8.48 2.04
CA GLN A 87 1.42 -8.58 1.08
C GLN A 87 0.06 -8.67 1.77
N ALA A 88 -0.06 -9.45 2.83
CA ALA A 88 -1.29 -9.52 3.62
C ALA A 88 -1.68 -8.14 4.17
N LEU A 89 -0.72 -7.39 4.72
CA LEU A 89 -0.94 -6.03 5.21
C LEU A 89 -1.33 -5.05 4.09
N LYS A 90 -0.74 -5.17 2.89
CA LYS A 90 -1.14 -4.36 1.72
C LYS A 90 -2.59 -4.62 1.32
N ILE A 91 -3.00 -5.88 1.34
CA ILE A 91 -4.39 -6.26 1.05
C ILE A 91 -5.31 -5.72 2.14
N GLU A 92 -4.95 -5.90 3.41
CA GLU A 92 -5.70 -5.38 4.56
C GLU A 92 -5.89 -3.86 4.47
N PHE A 93 -4.82 -3.12 4.17
CA PHE A 93 -4.87 -1.67 3.95
C PHE A 93 -5.76 -1.30 2.76
N LYS A 94 -5.68 -2.06 1.66
CA LYS A 94 -6.51 -1.80 0.47
C LYS A 94 -8.00 -1.99 0.73
N ILE A 95 -8.39 -3.06 1.43
CA ILE A 95 -9.80 -3.35 1.75
C ILE A 95 -10.31 -2.61 3.00
N LEU A 96 -9.41 -1.94 3.72
CA LEU A 96 -9.76 -1.17 4.91
C LEU A 96 -10.83 -0.13 4.55
N ARG A 97 -11.91 -0.12 5.33
CA ARG A 97 -12.99 0.85 5.25
C ARG A 97 -13.50 1.16 6.64
N MET A 98 -14.03 2.38 6.78
CA MET A 98 -14.76 2.77 7.97
C MET A 98 -16.06 1.97 8.04
N LYS A 99 -16.39 1.44 9.22
CA LYS A 99 -17.64 0.71 9.44
C LYS A 99 -18.76 1.68 9.81
N GLU A 100 -20.01 1.28 9.57
CA GLU A 100 -21.17 2.04 10.03
C GLU A 100 -21.16 2.11 11.57
N GLY A 101 -21.36 3.31 12.13
CA GLY A 101 -21.29 3.55 13.57
C GLY A 101 -19.88 3.51 14.21
N GLU A 102 -18.82 3.32 13.43
CA GLU A 102 -17.45 3.45 13.95
C GLU A 102 -17.11 4.92 14.19
N THR A 103 -16.35 5.21 15.25
CA THR A 103 -15.86 6.56 15.53
C THR A 103 -14.64 6.90 14.68
N VAL A 104 -14.42 8.19 14.39
CA VAL A 104 -13.25 8.64 13.62
C VAL A 104 -11.95 8.17 14.29
N ASN A 105 -11.82 8.31 15.60
CA ASN A 105 -10.62 7.87 16.33
C ASN A 105 -10.36 6.36 16.23
N ALA A 106 -11.40 5.53 16.33
CA ALA A 106 -11.25 4.08 16.17
C ALA A 106 -10.76 3.73 14.76
N TYR A 107 -11.31 4.41 13.75
CA TYR A 107 -10.91 4.20 12.36
C TYR A 107 -9.46 4.58 12.11
N PHE A 108 -9.05 5.80 12.53
CA PHE A 108 -7.67 6.28 12.41
C PHE A 108 -6.69 5.37 13.13
N GLY A 109 -7.03 4.90 14.34
CA GLY A 109 -6.20 3.95 15.09
C GLY A 109 -5.93 2.65 14.32
N ARG A 110 -6.94 2.08 13.64
CA ARG A 110 -6.76 0.89 12.80
C ARG A 110 -5.87 1.18 11.60
N THR A 111 -6.12 2.28 10.89
CA THR A 111 -5.34 2.68 9.71
C THR A 111 -3.87 2.91 10.06
N LEU A 112 -3.59 3.66 11.12
CA LEU A 112 -2.23 3.94 11.60
C LEU A 112 -1.52 2.69 12.12
N SER A 113 -2.25 1.78 12.76
CA SER A 113 -1.69 0.49 13.20
C SER A 113 -1.21 -0.35 12.00
N ILE A 114 -2.00 -0.42 10.93
CA ILE A 114 -1.61 -1.11 9.69
C ILE A 114 -0.42 -0.40 9.04
N ALA A 115 -0.44 0.92 8.91
CA ALA A 115 0.66 1.69 8.33
C ALA A 115 1.97 1.52 9.12
N LYS A 116 1.89 1.50 10.46
CA LYS A 116 3.05 1.24 11.35
C LYS A 116 3.61 -0.17 11.15
N LYS A 117 2.75 -1.18 11.04
CA LYS A 117 3.17 -2.56 10.72
C LYS A 117 3.85 -2.63 9.36
N MET A 118 3.30 -1.98 8.34
CA MET A 118 3.91 -1.94 7.00
C MET A 118 5.27 -1.21 6.99
N LYS A 119 5.39 -0.10 7.73
CA LYS A 119 6.67 0.61 7.91
C LYS A 119 7.73 -0.25 8.61
N ALA A 120 7.33 -1.12 9.55
CA ALA A 120 8.24 -2.07 10.20
C ALA A 120 8.85 -3.09 9.22
N TYR A 121 8.17 -3.40 8.11
CA TYR A 121 8.70 -4.24 7.02
C TYR A 121 9.52 -3.46 5.98
N ARG A 122 9.92 -2.21 6.28
CA ARG A 122 10.64 -1.28 5.38
C ARG A 122 9.86 -0.85 4.13
N GLU A 123 8.53 -0.91 4.18
CA GLU A 123 7.69 -0.31 3.13
C GLU A 123 7.71 1.22 3.27
N ASN A 124 7.91 1.92 2.16
CA ASN A 124 7.81 3.37 2.11
C ASN A 124 6.36 3.78 1.84
N ILE A 125 5.57 3.88 2.90
CA ILE A 125 4.22 4.47 2.85
C ILE A 125 4.35 5.98 3.03
N LYS A 126 3.88 6.74 2.03
CA LYS A 126 3.83 8.19 2.14
C LYS A 126 2.62 8.59 2.97
N GLU A 127 2.75 9.69 3.70
CA GLU A 127 1.65 10.24 4.48
C GLU A 127 0.44 10.59 3.59
N ALA A 128 0.69 11.11 2.39
CA ALA A 128 -0.33 11.35 1.37
C ALA A 128 -1.11 10.07 0.99
N ASP A 129 -0.46 8.91 0.96
CA ASP A 129 -1.15 7.65 0.64
C ASP A 129 -2.11 7.25 1.78
N ILE A 130 -1.77 7.58 3.02
CA ILE A 130 -2.60 7.33 4.20
C ILE A 130 -3.81 8.28 4.20
N THR A 131 -3.61 9.57 3.96
CA THR A 131 -4.71 10.55 3.93
C THR A 131 -5.67 10.27 2.78
N LEU A 132 -5.16 9.98 1.59
CA LEU A 132 -5.96 9.53 0.45
C LEU A 132 -6.74 8.27 0.76
N LYS A 133 -6.08 7.29 1.37
CA LYS A 133 -6.76 6.05 1.75
C LYS A 133 -7.91 6.33 2.70
N ILE A 134 -7.70 7.15 3.73
CA ILE A 134 -8.74 7.51 4.70
C ILE A 134 -9.91 8.17 3.98
N LEU A 135 -9.67 9.25 3.23
CA LEU A 135 -10.67 10.00 2.49
C LEU A 135 -11.53 9.11 1.56
N GLN A 136 -10.90 8.22 0.80
CA GLN A 136 -11.58 7.30 -0.13
C GLN A 136 -12.41 6.20 0.55
N SER A 137 -12.26 6.01 1.85
CA SER A 137 -12.83 4.88 2.58
C SER A 137 -13.66 5.29 3.80
N LEU A 138 -13.93 6.60 3.92
CA LEU A 138 -14.92 7.14 4.84
C LEU A 138 -16.33 6.67 4.43
N VAL A 139 -17.21 6.60 5.42
CA VAL A 139 -18.63 6.35 5.19
C VAL A 139 -19.30 7.58 4.56
N PRO A 140 -20.41 7.41 3.80
CA PRO A 140 -21.05 8.49 3.04
C PRO A 140 -21.42 9.73 3.85
N LYS A 141 -21.61 9.60 5.17
CA LYS A 141 -21.87 10.73 6.08
C LYS A 141 -20.76 11.79 6.04
N PHE A 142 -19.54 11.47 5.59
CA PHE A 142 -18.44 12.44 5.45
C PHE A 142 -18.25 12.96 4.02
N ASN A 143 -19.14 12.64 3.07
CA ASN A 143 -18.98 13.06 1.67
C ASN A 143 -18.83 14.58 1.51
N TYR A 144 -19.52 15.39 2.32
CA TYR A 144 -19.37 16.85 2.29
C TYR A 144 -17.93 17.30 2.61
N VAL A 145 -17.30 16.66 3.61
CA VAL A 145 -15.91 16.93 3.99
C VAL A 145 -14.96 16.50 2.88
N LEU A 146 -15.21 15.33 2.27
CA LEU A 146 -14.46 14.86 1.12
C LEU A 146 -14.51 15.88 -0.02
N CYS A 147 -15.71 16.31 -0.45
CA CYS A 147 -15.88 17.30 -1.51
C CYS A 147 -15.19 18.63 -1.17
N SER A 148 -15.31 19.11 0.07
CA SER A 148 -14.65 20.36 0.51
C SER A 148 -13.12 20.28 0.45
N ILE A 149 -12.55 19.12 0.78
CA ILE A 149 -11.10 18.89 0.71
C ILE A 149 -10.62 18.74 -0.74
N GLU A 150 -11.42 18.10 -1.59
CA GLU A 150 -11.15 17.97 -3.02
C GLU A 150 -11.19 19.34 -3.72
N GLU A 151 -12.19 20.17 -3.44
CA GLU A 151 -12.33 21.52 -4.00
C GLU A 151 -11.20 22.47 -3.57
N SER A 152 -10.69 22.32 -2.34
CA SER A 152 -9.62 23.16 -1.81
C SER A 152 -8.21 22.79 -2.29
N ASN A 153 -8.05 21.78 -3.16
CA ASN A 153 -6.76 21.29 -3.69
C ASN A 153 -5.71 20.90 -2.61
N ASN A 154 -6.11 20.76 -1.35
CA ASN A 154 -5.19 20.51 -0.23
C ASN A 154 -4.79 19.02 -0.11
N MET A 155 -5.26 18.16 -1.00
CA MET A 155 -5.15 16.69 -0.89
C MET A 155 -3.70 16.16 -0.89
N LYS A 156 -2.73 16.91 -1.47
CA LYS A 156 -1.30 16.52 -1.53
C LYS A 156 -0.46 17.05 -0.37
N THR A 157 -0.96 18.05 0.35
CA THR A 157 -0.25 18.76 1.42
C THR A 157 -0.86 18.50 2.80
N LEU A 158 -2.08 17.96 2.84
CA LEU A 158 -2.79 17.63 4.07
C LEU A 158 -2.08 16.54 4.86
N SER A 159 -1.75 16.83 6.10
CA SER A 159 -1.22 15.85 7.06
C SER A 159 -2.32 14.96 7.63
N VAL A 160 -1.93 13.81 8.21
CA VAL A 160 -2.89 12.90 8.85
C VAL A 160 -3.54 13.56 10.08
N ASP A 161 -2.78 14.37 10.83
CA ASP A 161 -3.26 15.02 12.05
C ASP A 161 -4.29 16.14 11.77
N GLU A 162 -4.06 16.93 10.71
CA GLU A 162 -5.01 17.95 10.26
C GLU A 162 -6.32 17.32 9.75
N LEU A 163 -6.21 16.23 8.99
CA LEU A 163 -7.36 15.48 8.52
C LEU A 163 -8.16 14.88 9.69
N GLN A 164 -7.46 14.30 10.67
CA GLN A 164 -8.09 13.75 11.87
C GLN A 164 -8.84 14.83 12.65
N SER A 165 -8.20 15.98 12.86
CA SER A 165 -8.80 17.11 13.57
C SER A 165 -10.05 17.63 12.86
N SER A 166 -9.99 17.77 11.53
CA SER A 166 -11.12 18.21 10.71
C SER A 166 -12.31 17.25 10.78
N LEU A 167 -12.04 15.94 10.70
CA LEU A 167 -13.09 14.91 10.79
C LEU A 167 -13.68 14.78 12.19
N LEU A 168 -12.89 14.99 13.24
CA LEU A 168 -13.38 15.00 14.62
C LEU A 168 -14.31 16.20 14.87
N ILE A 169 -13.97 17.39 14.36
CA ILE A 169 -14.86 18.55 14.43
C ILE A 169 -16.18 18.27 13.72
N TYR A 170 -16.14 17.61 12.56
CA TYR A 170 -17.34 17.22 11.83
C TYR A 170 -18.18 16.19 12.61
N GLU A 171 -17.53 15.16 13.18
CA GLU A 171 -18.19 14.15 14.01
C GLU A 171 -18.88 14.79 15.23
N GLN A 172 -18.22 15.74 15.91
CA GLN A 172 -18.79 16.48 17.04
C GLN A 172 -19.97 17.37 16.63
N ARG A 173 -19.89 18.06 15.49
CA ARG A 173 -20.98 18.94 15.01
C ARG A 173 -22.21 18.16 14.57
N MET A 174 -22.05 16.96 14.01
CA MET A 174 -23.17 16.09 13.62
C MET A 174 -23.80 15.36 14.83
N ILE A 175 -23.10 15.30 15.96
CA ILE A 175 -23.61 14.83 17.27
C ILE A 175 -24.23 15.98 18.09
N GLY A 176 -24.09 17.24 17.64
CA GLY A 176 -24.81 18.40 18.18
C GLY A 176 -26.31 18.37 17.83
N PRO A 177 -27.17 19.05 18.61
CA PRO A 177 -28.58 18.71 18.78
C PRO A 177 -29.38 18.86 17.48
N ILE A 178 -29.54 17.76 16.74
CA ILE A 178 -30.58 17.62 15.72
C ILE A 178 -31.94 17.27 16.39
N GLU A 179 -31.97 17.05 17.70
CA GLU A 179 -33.21 16.74 18.44
C GLU A 179 -34.06 17.97 18.81
N GLU A 180 -33.56 19.20 18.68
CA GLU A 180 -34.30 20.40 19.14
C GLU A 180 -34.97 21.26 18.03
N GLU A 181 -34.76 20.97 16.74
CA GLU A 181 -35.36 21.79 15.65
C GLU A 181 -36.68 21.23 15.07
N TYR A 182 -37.25 20.18 15.68
CA TYR A 182 -38.63 19.75 15.39
C TYR A 182 -39.68 20.35 16.35
N VAL A 183 -39.30 21.29 17.22
CA VAL A 183 -40.24 22.04 18.08
C VAL A 183 -40.53 23.43 17.50
N LEU A 184 -40.67 23.54 16.17
CA LEU A 184 -41.64 24.49 15.63
C LEU A 184 -43.03 23.90 15.88
N LYS A 185 -43.49 23.99 17.13
CA LYS A 185 -44.93 24.01 17.42
C LYS A 185 -45.48 25.20 16.66
N VAL A 186 -46.00 24.93 15.46
CA VAL A 186 -46.99 25.76 14.82
C VAL A 186 -48.16 25.83 15.79
N THR A 187 -48.13 26.80 16.70
CA THR A 187 -49.34 27.27 17.37
C THR A 187 -50.17 27.95 16.31
N ASN A 188 -50.88 27.14 15.52
CA ASN A 188 -52.16 27.53 14.97
C ASN A 188 -53.12 27.68 16.16
N GLU A 189 -52.94 28.75 16.93
CA GLU A 189 -54.08 29.32 17.64
C GLU A 189 -54.83 30.17 16.62
N ASP A 190 -55.63 29.44 15.85
CA ASP A 190 -57.00 29.74 15.47
C ASP A 190 -57.55 30.99 16.19
N ARG A 191 -57.20 32.19 15.72
CA ARG A 191 -57.94 33.41 16.04
C ARG A 191 -59.20 33.39 15.18
N GLY A 192 -60.12 32.55 15.62
CA GLY A 192 -61.48 32.47 15.11
C GLY A 192 -62.10 33.85 15.06
N GLY A 193 -62.57 34.23 13.87
CA GLY A 193 -63.54 35.28 13.72
C GLY A 193 -64.78 34.94 14.57
N ARG A 194 -65.20 35.89 15.40
CA ARG A 194 -66.55 35.94 15.93
C ARG A 194 -67.08 37.36 15.83
N ASP A 195 -67.76 37.55 14.71
CA ASP A 195 -69.00 38.29 14.58
C ASP A 195 -69.83 38.34 15.87
N ARG A 196 -70.33 39.54 16.22
CA ARG A 196 -71.61 39.79 16.90
C ARG A 196 -71.83 41.28 17.15
N GLY A 197 -72.93 41.78 16.56
CA GLY A 197 -73.88 42.69 17.22
C GLY A 197 -73.65 44.17 16.98
#